data_AF-A0A480TYB1-F1
#
_entry.id   AF-A0A480TYB1-F1
#
_cell.length_a   1.000
_cell.length_b   1.000
_cell.length_c   1.000
_cell.angle_alpha   90.00
_cell.angle_beta   90.00
_cell.angle_gamma   90.00
#
_symmetry.space_group_name_H-M   'P 1'
#
loop_
_entity.id
_entity.type
_entity.pdbx_description
1 polymer ?
#
loop_
_entity_poly.entity_id
_entity_poly.type
_entity_poly.pdbx_seq_one_letter_code
_entity_poly.pdbx_strand_id
1 'polypeptide(L)'
;MALVTVSRSPPASGHSTPVGPTQDQASQRRSRLQRRQSFAVLRGAVLGLQDGGDGEDAAQASPEPVEEPPSDEQPRGDQTDDGRGPPSPGKQEQSQHLHLMVELLRPQDDIRLAAQLEAARPPRLRYLLVVSTRERLSQDETILLGVDFPDSSSPSCTLGLVLPLWSDTQVYLDGDGGFSVTSGGQSRIFKPISIQTMWATLQVLHQACEAALGSGLVPGGSALTWASHYQDRLSSDQGCLNEWMAMADLESLRPPSLEAGRSVQGGEETGVHGVGKPP
;
A
#
# COMPACT_ATOMS: atom_id res chain seq x y z
N MET A 1 -44.33 17.27 -44.38
CA MET A 1 -45.08 16.47 -45.38
C MET A 1 -44.24 15.25 -45.72
N ALA A 2 -44.89 14.09 -45.78
CA ALA A 2 -44.29 12.76 -45.84
C ALA A 2 -43.54 12.46 -47.14
N LEU A 3 -42.59 11.52 -47.11
CA LEU A 3 -42.72 10.27 -47.87
C LEU A 3 -41.65 9.24 -47.48
N VAL A 4 -42.13 8.05 -47.15
CA VAL A 4 -41.39 6.79 -47.04
C VAL A 4 -41.12 6.28 -48.44
N THR A 5 -39.91 5.81 -48.73
CA THR A 5 -39.70 4.75 -49.73
C THR A 5 -38.66 3.75 -49.24
N VAL A 6 -39.14 2.53 -49.04
CA VAL A 6 -38.34 1.30 -48.87
C VAL A 6 -38.05 0.77 -50.27
N SER A 7 -36.86 0.23 -50.52
CA SER A 7 -36.60 -0.60 -51.70
C SER A 7 -35.66 -1.75 -51.36
N ARG A 8 -36.08 -2.95 -51.74
CA ARG A 8 -35.51 -4.27 -51.44
C ARG A 8 -34.41 -4.65 -52.43
N SER A 9 -33.43 -5.43 -51.98
CA SER A 9 -32.39 -6.10 -52.77
C SER A 9 -32.97 -7.18 -53.72
N PRO A 10 -32.23 -7.55 -54.79
CA PRO A 10 -32.00 -8.97 -55.09
C PRO A 10 -30.56 -9.21 -55.68
N PRO A 11 -30.19 -10.38 -56.24
CA PRO A 11 -29.40 -11.39 -55.53
C PRO A 11 -28.07 -11.83 -56.24
N ALA A 12 -27.31 -12.66 -55.51
CA ALA A 12 -26.25 -13.61 -55.86
C ALA A 12 -25.64 -13.65 -57.29
N SER A 13 -24.29 -13.69 -57.32
CA SER A 13 -23.44 -14.76 -57.89
C SER A 13 -22.20 -14.22 -58.63
N GLY A 14 -21.06 -14.92 -58.51
CA GLY A 14 -19.95 -14.79 -59.46
C GLY A 14 -18.57 -14.66 -58.83
N HIS A 15 -17.70 -15.63 -59.11
CA HIS A 15 -16.30 -15.72 -58.69
C HIS A 15 -15.40 -14.65 -59.33
N SER A 16 -14.35 -14.21 -58.63
CA SER A 16 -12.95 -14.20 -59.10
C SER A 16 -12.00 -13.47 -58.13
N THR A 17 -10.92 -14.15 -57.73
CA THR A 17 -9.64 -13.60 -57.24
C THR A 17 -8.86 -12.96 -58.41
N PRO A 18 -7.89 -12.01 -58.27
CA PRO A 18 -6.71 -12.15 -57.37
C PRO A 18 -6.05 -10.85 -56.82
N VAL A 19 -4.94 -11.05 -56.09
CA VAL A 19 -3.79 -10.13 -55.83
C VAL A 19 -3.77 -9.32 -54.51
N GLY A 20 -2.80 -9.69 -53.66
CA GLY A 20 -1.80 -8.77 -53.09
C GLY A 20 -2.08 -8.14 -51.72
N PRO A 21 -1.05 -7.86 -50.90
CA PRO A 21 -1.12 -7.93 -49.44
C PRO A 21 -1.45 -6.59 -48.78
N THR A 22 -2.26 -6.61 -47.73
CA THR A 22 -2.36 -5.50 -46.77
C THR A 22 -2.38 -6.05 -45.36
N GLN A 23 -1.25 -5.86 -44.70
CA GLN A 23 -1.01 -6.13 -43.29
C GLN A 23 -1.92 -5.23 -42.45
N ASP A 24 -2.77 -5.86 -41.64
CA ASP A 24 -3.64 -5.21 -40.67
C ASP A 24 -2.83 -4.37 -39.66
N GLN A 25 -2.74 -3.06 -39.91
CA GLN A 25 -2.40 -2.04 -38.92
C GLN A 25 -3.63 -1.67 -38.06
N ALA A 26 -4.31 -2.67 -37.50
CA ALA A 26 -5.53 -2.46 -36.72
C ALA A 26 -5.38 -2.77 -35.21
N SER A 27 -4.15 -2.93 -34.70
CA SER A 27 -3.89 -3.25 -33.29
C SER A 27 -3.34 -2.08 -32.45
N GLN A 28 -3.04 -0.93 -33.04
CA GLN A 28 -2.35 0.18 -32.34
C GLN A 28 -3.26 1.29 -31.77
N ARG A 29 -4.59 1.15 -31.77
CA ARG A 29 -5.50 2.25 -31.41
C ARG A 29 -6.35 2.05 -30.14
N ARG A 30 -5.88 1.34 -29.11
CA ARG A 30 -6.69 1.18 -27.86
C ARG A 30 -5.96 1.17 -26.50
N SER A 31 -4.84 1.87 -26.30
CA SER A 31 -4.23 1.98 -24.95
C SER A 31 -3.84 3.39 -24.49
N ARG A 32 -4.47 4.44 -25.03
CA ARG A 32 -4.21 5.83 -24.59
C ARG A 32 -5.39 6.41 -23.81
N LEU A 33 -5.80 5.73 -22.75
CA LEU A 33 -6.72 6.31 -21.77
C LEU A 33 -5.92 7.04 -20.69
N GLN A 34 -5.65 8.31 -21.00
CA GLN A 34 -5.78 9.46 -20.11
C GLN A 34 -5.23 9.31 -18.68
N ARG A 35 -3.89 9.27 -18.58
CA ARG A 35 -3.12 9.66 -17.40
C ARG A 35 -3.49 11.10 -17.02
N ARG A 36 -4.44 11.27 -16.10
CA ARG A 36 -4.69 12.54 -15.40
C ARG A 36 -4.16 12.36 -13.98
N GLN A 37 -2.96 12.84 -13.73
CA GLN A 37 -2.45 13.03 -12.37
C GLN A 37 -2.64 14.50 -12.02
N SER A 38 -3.62 14.76 -11.16
CA SER A 38 -3.82 16.08 -10.56
C SER A 38 -3.10 16.06 -9.21
N PHE A 39 -1.97 16.76 -9.11
CA PHE A 39 -1.25 16.92 -7.85
C PHE A 39 -1.77 18.17 -7.13
N ALA A 40 -2.33 17.98 -5.94
CA ALA A 40 -2.45 19.05 -4.95
C ALA A 40 -1.27 18.89 -3.98
N VAL A 41 -0.35 19.86 -3.99
CA VAL A 41 0.77 19.90 -3.04
C VAL A 41 0.23 20.38 -1.70
N LEU A 42 -0.03 19.44 -0.79
CA LEU A 42 -0.20 19.72 0.62
C LEU A 42 1.12 19.38 1.32
N ARG A 43 1.81 20.42 1.81
CA ARG A 43 2.97 20.28 2.69
C ARG A 43 2.53 19.60 3.99
N GLY A 44 2.82 18.31 4.11
CA GLY A 44 2.76 17.54 5.35
C GLY A 44 4.09 16.84 5.57
N ALA A 45 4.61 16.93 6.79
CA ALA A 45 5.97 16.54 7.15
C ALA A 45 6.25 15.05 6.89
N VAL A 46 7.00 14.78 5.82
CA VAL A 46 7.77 13.54 5.65
C VAL A 46 9.13 13.78 6.30
N LEU A 47 9.46 12.99 7.32
CA LEU A 47 10.82 12.92 7.86
C LEU A 47 11.70 12.19 6.85
N GLY A 48 12.22 12.93 5.88
CA GLY A 48 13.35 12.49 5.07
C GLY A 48 14.61 12.59 5.94
N LEU A 49 15.25 11.46 6.20
CA LEU A 49 16.61 11.44 6.73
C LEU A 49 17.54 11.73 5.55
N GLN A 50 18.05 12.96 5.49
CA GLN A 50 19.13 13.33 4.56
C GLN A 50 20.43 13.35 5.34
N ASP A 51 21.35 12.51 4.90
CA ASP A 51 22.71 12.33 5.38
C ASP A 51 23.57 13.56 5.03
N GLY A 52 24.48 13.92 5.92
CA GLY A 52 25.28 15.14 5.87
C GLY A 52 26.67 14.95 5.26
N GLY A 53 27.27 16.10 4.90
CA GLY A 53 28.69 16.27 4.54
C GLY A 53 28.83 17.21 3.33
N ASP A 54 29.71 18.20 3.24
CA ASP A 54 30.72 18.84 4.10
C ASP A 54 31.18 20.11 3.33
N GLY A 55 31.79 21.09 4.01
CA GLY A 55 32.89 21.90 3.42
C GLY A 55 32.64 23.35 2.96
N GLU A 56 32.73 24.27 3.93
CA GLU A 56 33.52 25.53 3.99
C GLU A 56 34.01 26.29 2.71
N ASP A 57 33.71 27.61 2.70
CA ASP A 57 34.65 28.76 2.65
C ASP A 57 34.58 29.83 1.51
N ALA A 58 34.84 31.08 1.91
CA ALA A 58 35.29 32.29 1.18
C ALA A 58 34.31 33.33 0.55
N ALA A 59 33.93 34.32 1.38
CA ALA A 59 34.21 35.78 1.28
C ALA A 59 33.83 36.69 0.07
N GLN A 60 33.04 37.73 0.41
CA GLN A 60 33.10 39.18 0.08
C GLN A 60 32.83 39.74 -1.34
N ALA A 61 31.78 40.59 -1.46
CA ALA A 61 31.87 42.01 -1.83
C ALA A 61 30.46 42.69 -1.89
N SER A 62 30.35 43.90 -1.33
CA SER A 62 29.23 44.88 -1.40
C SER A 62 29.83 46.25 -1.85
N PRO A 63 29.11 47.35 -2.23
CA PRO A 63 27.85 47.86 -1.62
C PRO A 63 26.78 48.61 -2.49
N GLU A 64 25.51 48.60 -2.03
CA GLU A 64 24.50 49.71 -1.82
C GLU A 64 24.06 50.71 -2.95
N PRO A 65 22.97 51.53 -2.81
CA PRO A 65 21.64 51.39 -2.11
C PRO A 65 20.44 52.00 -2.92
N VAL A 66 19.16 51.80 -2.53
CA VAL A 66 18.03 52.80 -2.61
C VAL A 66 16.83 52.39 -1.71
N GLU A 67 16.53 53.27 -0.74
CA GLU A 67 15.28 53.72 -0.05
C GLU A 67 14.08 52.78 0.33
N GLU A 68 13.77 52.81 1.64
CA GLU A 68 12.51 52.51 2.37
C GLU A 68 11.49 53.70 2.32
N PRO A 69 10.18 53.66 2.77
CA PRO A 69 9.63 53.02 4.01
C PRO A 69 8.09 52.63 3.93
N PRO A 70 7.26 52.53 5.00
CA PRO A 70 7.46 52.12 6.42
C PRO A 70 6.48 51.03 6.95
N SER A 71 6.88 50.44 8.10
CA SER A 71 6.09 50.02 9.28
C SER A 71 4.95 48.99 9.19
N ASP A 72 5.18 47.83 9.81
CA ASP A 72 4.23 47.26 10.81
C ASP A 72 4.97 46.36 11.82
N GLU A 73 4.45 46.38 13.04
CA GLU A 73 5.11 46.06 14.31
C GLU A 73 5.60 44.60 14.50
N GLN A 74 6.82 44.47 15.04
CA GLN A 74 7.32 43.26 15.69
C GLN A 74 6.68 43.04 17.08
N PRO A 75 6.48 41.77 17.48
CA PRO A 75 6.80 41.34 18.82
C PRO A 75 8.15 40.63 18.83
N ARG A 76 8.93 41.06 19.81
CA ARG A 76 10.29 40.64 20.17
C ARG A 76 10.36 39.12 20.33
N GLY A 77 11.39 38.54 19.71
CA GLY A 77 11.91 37.25 20.13
C GLY A 77 12.57 37.38 21.49
N ASP A 78 12.26 36.44 22.37
CA ASP A 78 13.12 36.11 23.48
C ASP A 78 12.95 34.63 23.84
N GLN A 79 14.09 34.03 24.19
CA GLN A 79 14.25 32.76 24.92
C GLN A 79 13.99 31.45 24.16
N THR A 80 15.11 30.90 23.66
CA THR A 80 15.54 29.51 23.85
C THR A 80 14.54 28.59 24.57
N ASP A 81 13.85 27.76 23.80
CA ASP A 81 13.28 26.53 24.31
C ASP A 81 13.73 25.41 23.37
N ASP A 82 14.89 24.82 23.67
CA ASP A 82 15.17 23.42 23.32
C ASP A 82 14.17 22.54 24.10
N GLY A 83 12.89 22.70 23.76
CA GLY A 83 11.76 21.99 24.30
C GLY A 83 11.74 20.59 23.73
N ARG A 84 12.79 19.80 23.97
CA ARG A 84 12.69 18.34 23.91
C ARG A 84 11.99 17.90 25.19
N GLY A 85 10.72 18.25 25.30
CA GLY A 85 9.80 17.53 26.17
C GLY A 85 9.91 16.03 25.85
N PRO A 86 9.68 15.14 26.82
CA PRO A 86 9.72 13.71 26.57
C PRO A 86 8.85 13.41 25.36
N PRO A 87 9.33 12.59 24.38
CA PRO A 87 8.51 12.22 23.25
C PRO A 87 7.17 11.71 23.76
N SER A 88 6.08 12.13 23.13
CA SER A 88 4.77 11.56 23.45
C SER A 88 4.87 10.03 23.40
N PRO A 89 4.17 9.29 24.28
CA PRO A 89 4.36 7.85 24.43
C PRO A 89 4.27 7.10 23.09
N GLY A 90 3.32 7.47 22.23
CA GLY A 90 3.19 6.87 20.89
C GLY A 90 4.36 7.16 19.93
N LYS A 91 5.03 8.32 20.05
CA LYS A 91 6.21 8.64 19.24
C LYS A 91 7.43 7.83 19.69
N GLN A 92 7.52 7.55 21.00
CA GLN A 92 8.56 6.69 21.56
C GLN A 92 8.37 5.23 21.12
N GLU A 93 7.14 4.71 21.21
CA GLU A 93 6.79 3.37 20.71
C GLU A 93 7.09 3.24 19.22
N GLN A 94 6.68 4.20 18.40
CA GLN A 94 6.96 4.18 16.96
C GLN A 94 8.46 4.20 16.65
N SER A 95 9.23 4.99 17.40
CA SER A 95 10.69 5.03 17.23
C SER A 95 11.34 3.70 17.62
N GLN A 96 10.82 3.04 18.65
CA GLN A 96 11.27 1.71 19.06
C GLN A 96 10.94 0.64 18.01
N HIS A 97 9.71 0.64 17.46
CA HIS A 97 9.35 -0.29 16.38
C HIS A 97 10.25 -0.12 15.17
N LEU A 98 10.51 1.12 14.73
CA LEU A 98 11.41 1.40 13.62
C LEU A 98 12.82 0.87 13.88
N HIS A 99 13.34 1.02 15.10
CA HIS A 99 14.63 0.48 15.47
C HIS A 99 14.68 -1.05 15.30
N LEU A 100 13.69 -1.76 15.86
CA LEU A 100 13.59 -3.22 15.75
C LEU A 100 13.42 -3.69 14.29
N MET A 101 12.68 -2.93 13.49
CA MET A 101 12.49 -3.22 12.07
C MET A 101 13.81 -3.08 11.30
N VAL A 102 14.63 -2.07 11.61
CA VAL A 102 15.97 -1.92 11.02
C VAL A 102 16.89 -3.08 11.40
N GLU A 103 16.80 -3.60 12.64
CA GLU A 103 17.59 -4.77 13.06
C GLU A 103 17.25 -6.06 12.30
N LEU A 104 16.06 -6.18 11.71
CA LEU A 104 15.70 -7.32 10.85
C LEU A 104 16.36 -7.27 9.46
N LEU A 105 16.73 -6.06 9.00
CA LEU A 105 17.28 -5.84 7.67
C LEU A 105 18.75 -6.21 7.60
N ARG A 106 19.21 -6.51 6.39
CA ARG A 106 20.65 -6.58 6.11
C ARG A 106 21.25 -5.18 6.21
N PRO A 107 22.53 -5.03 6.57
CA PRO A 107 23.19 -3.72 6.65
C PRO A 107 23.20 -2.92 5.34
N GLN A 108 22.99 -3.59 4.20
CA GLN A 108 22.97 -2.97 2.87
C GLN A 108 21.56 -2.55 2.42
N ASP A 109 20.52 -2.90 3.17
CA ASP A 109 19.13 -2.65 2.79
C ASP A 109 18.54 -1.47 3.56
N ASP A 110 17.70 -0.69 2.89
CA ASP A 110 17.06 0.51 3.42
C ASP A 110 15.55 0.40 3.44
N ILE A 111 14.95 0.90 4.51
CA ILE A 111 13.51 1.15 4.59
C ILE A 111 13.22 2.49 3.90
N ARG A 112 12.57 2.46 2.73
CA ARG A 112 12.06 3.66 2.05
C ARG A 112 10.76 4.18 2.66
N LEU A 113 9.96 3.27 3.21
CA LEU A 113 8.70 3.58 3.89
C LEU A 113 8.34 2.46 4.86
N ALA A 114 7.83 2.84 6.03
CA ALA A 114 7.15 1.94 6.97
C ALA A 114 5.70 2.39 7.16
N ALA A 115 4.75 1.58 6.73
CA ALA A 115 3.33 1.86 6.80
C ALA A 115 2.66 0.90 7.80
N GLN A 116 2.01 1.44 8.82
CA GLN A 116 1.21 0.63 9.73
C GLN A 116 -0.09 0.21 9.03
N LEU A 117 -0.42 -1.07 9.16
CA LEU A 117 -1.64 -1.67 8.63
C LEU A 117 -2.65 -1.95 9.75
N GLU A 118 -3.91 -2.05 9.37
CA GLU A 118 -4.94 -2.67 10.20
C GLU A 118 -4.58 -4.14 10.45
N ALA A 119 -4.76 -4.58 11.69
CA ALA A 119 -4.57 -5.97 12.09
C ALA A 119 -5.94 -6.58 12.44
N ALA A 120 -6.23 -7.76 11.89
CA ALA A 120 -7.50 -8.45 12.15
C ALA A 120 -7.65 -8.88 13.63
N ARG A 121 -6.54 -8.99 14.36
CA ARG A 121 -6.50 -9.43 15.77
C ARG A 121 -5.66 -8.48 16.64
N PRO A 122 -6.26 -7.41 17.17
CA PRO A 122 -5.65 -6.62 18.24
C PRO A 122 -5.26 -7.51 19.43
N PRO A 123 -4.20 -7.18 20.19
CA PRO A 123 -3.41 -5.94 20.16
C PRO A 123 -2.23 -5.94 19.17
N ARG A 124 -2.16 -6.91 18.26
CA ARG A 124 -1.04 -7.05 17.32
C ARG A 124 -0.92 -5.83 16.42
N LEU A 125 0.31 -5.43 16.15
CA LEU A 125 0.62 -4.39 15.17
C LEU A 125 1.24 -5.02 13.93
N ARG A 126 0.94 -4.42 12.79
CA ARG A 126 1.42 -4.88 11.50
C ARG A 126 2.00 -3.73 10.71
N TYR A 127 3.19 -3.93 10.15
CA TYR A 127 3.85 -2.95 9.31
C TYR A 127 4.16 -3.53 7.95
N LEU A 128 3.81 -2.80 6.89
CA LEU A 128 4.31 -3.01 5.55
C LEU A 128 5.53 -2.12 5.34
N LEU A 129 6.64 -2.73 4.94
CA LEU A 129 7.86 -2.03 4.60
C LEU A 129 8.08 -2.04 3.11
N VAL A 130 8.48 -0.89 2.56
CA VAL A 130 9.06 -0.83 1.21
C VAL A 130 10.57 -0.77 1.36
N VAL A 131 11.26 -1.83 0.94
CA VAL A 131 12.71 -1.99 1.14
C VAL A 131 13.43 -2.00 -0.20
N SER A 132 14.50 -1.22 -0.31
CA SER A 132 15.43 -1.23 -1.43
C SER A 132 16.83 -1.60 -0.95
N THR A 133 17.69 -2.08 -1.84
CA THR A 133 19.09 -2.34 -1.52
C THR A 133 19.99 -1.22 -2.02
N ARG A 134 21.07 -0.91 -1.27
CA ARG A 134 22.12 0.04 -1.67
C ARG A 134 23.11 -0.56 -2.66
N GLU A 135 23.01 -1.86 -2.97
CA GLU A 135 23.90 -2.52 -3.91
C GLU A 135 23.79 -1.91 -5.31
N ARG A 136 24.93 -1.49 -5.88
CA ARG A 136 24.99 -0.73 -7.14
C ARG A 136 24.35 -1.46 -8.33
N LEU A 137 24.39 -2.80 -8.34
CA LEU A 137 23.82 -3.61 -9.41
C LEU A 137 22.31 -3.85 -9.25
N SER A 138 21.76 -3.50 -8.09
CA SER A 138 20.38 -3.81 -7.68
C SER A 138 19.64 -2.56 -7.18
N GLN A 139 20.06 -1.35 -7.60
CA GLN A 139 19.47 -0.09 -7.13
C GLN A 139 17.97 0.07 -7.46
N ASP A 140 17.51 -0.57 -8.53
CA ASP A 140 16.10 -0.55 -8.95
C ASP A 140 15.29 -1.69 -8.31
N GLU A 141 15.93 -2.58 -7.54
CA GLU A 141 15.28 -3.72 -6.93
C GLU A 141 14.60 -3.34 -5.62
N THR A 142 13.34 -3.71 -5.51
CA THR A 142 12.51 -3.43 -4.33
C THR A 142 11.77 -4.69 -3.90
N ILE A 143 11.68 -4.90 -2.59
CA ILE A 143 10.75 -5.88 -2.01
C ILE A 143 9.81 -5.20 -1.02
N LEU A 144 8.64 -5.80 -0.82
CA LEU A 144 7.79 -5.52 0.32
C LEU A 144 8.04 -6.55 1.41
N LEU A 145 8.21 -6.08 2.64
CA LEU A 145 8.28 -6.92 3.82
C LEU A 145 7.07 -6.67 4.70
N GLY A 146 6.44 -7.74 5.16
CA GLY A 146 5.42 -7.67 6.21
C GLY A 146 6.03 -8.04 7.55
N VAL A 147 5.92 -7.13 8.50
CA VAL A 147 6.46 -7.27 9.86
C VAL A 147 5.31 -7.27 10.86
N ASP A 148 5.33 -8.21 11.80
CA ASP A 148 4.34 -8.32 12.87
C ASP A 148 4.99 -8.04 14.24
N PHE A 149 4.27 -7.32 15.09
CA PHE A 149 4.56 -7.16 16.52
C PHE A 149 3.41 -7.79 17.33
N PRO A 150 3.69 -8.60 18.36
CA PRO A 150 2.65 -9.15 19.23
C PRO A 150 1.77 -8.08 19.89
N ASP A 151 2.37 -6.96 20.30
CA ASP A 151 1.71 -5.75 20.83
C ASP A 151 2.59 -4.49 20.64
N SER A 152 2.09 -3.32 21.04
CA SER A 152 2.78 -2.02 20.89
C SER A 152 3.99 -1.79 21.79
N SER A 153 4.22 -2.66 22.77
CA SER A 153 5.33 -2.58 23.72
C SER A 153 6.35 -3.70 23.53
N SER A 154 6.15 -4.52 22.49
CA SER A 154 6.92 -5.73 22.26
C SER A 154 8.38 -5.40 21.92
N PRO A 155 9.36 -6.02 22.59
CA PRO A 155 10.78 -5.77 22.35
C PRO A 155 11.33 -6.51 21.12
N SER A 156 10.47 -7.13 20.32
CA SER A 156 10.85 -7.93 19.15
C SER A 156 9.74 -7.93 18.11
N CYS A 157 10.10 -8.09 16.84
CA CYS A 157 9.16 -8.28 15.74
C CYS A 157 9.55 -9.47 14.87
N THR A 158 8.58 -9.99 14.12
CA THR A 158 8.74 -11.17 13.26
C THR A 158 8.42 -10.83 11.81
N LEU A 159 9.00 -11.60 10.89
CA LEU A 159 8.76 -11.44 9.47
C LEU A 159 7.65 -12.39 9.00
N GLY A 160 6.61 -11.83 8.38
CA GLY A 160 5.41 -12.56 7.95
C GLY A 160 5.12 -12.51 6.45
N LEU A 161 5.74 -11.59 5.71
CA LEU A 161 5.60 -11.51 4.26
C LEU A 161 6.91 -11.07 3.60
N VAL A 162 7.19 -11.66 2.43
CA VAL A 162 8.15 -11.14 1.46
C VAL A 162 7.45 -11.13 0.11
N LEU A 163 7.39 -9.97 -0.55
CA LEU A 163 6.83 -9.83 -1.89
C LEU A 163 7.79 -9.00 -2.77
N PRO A 164 8.58 -9.64 -3.64
CA PRO A 164 9.42 -8.93 -4.60
C PRO A 164 8.59 -8.15 -5.60
N LEU A 165 9.05 -6.95 -6.00
CA LEU A 165 8.38 -6.14 -7.01
C LEU A 165 9.05 -6.32 -8.37
N TRP A 166 8.41 -7.10 -9.24
CA TRP A 166 8.83 -7.34 -10.62
C TRP A 166 8.27 -6.28 -11.59
N SER A 167 8.68 -6.30 -12.86
CA SER A 167 8.15 -5.44 -13.90
C SER A 167 6.65 -5.64 -14.17
N ASP A 168 6.07 -6.79 -13.80
CA ASP A 168 4.64 -7.07 -13.93
C ASP A 168 3.81 -6.53 -12.74
N THR A 169 4.45 -5.85 -11.78
CA THR A 169 3.79 -5.37 -10.57
C THR A 169 2.67 -4.39 -10.90
N GLN A 170 1.47 -4.69 -10.40
CA GLN A 170 0.28 -3.86 -10.53
C GLN A 170 -0.28 -3.52 -9.15
N VAL A 171 -0.74 -2.28 -8.99
CA VAL A 171 -1.33 -1.79 -7.74
C VAL A 171 -2.75 -1.31 -8.04
N TYR A 172 -3.70 -1.77 -7.23
CA TYR A 172 -5.12 -1.44 -7.36
C TYR A 172 -5.66 -0.91 -6.04
N LEU A 173 -6.56 0.08 -6.11
CA LEU A 173 -7.28 0.56 -4.94
C LEU A 173 -8.47 -0.34 -4.65
N ASP A 174 -8.61 -0.73 -3.39
CA ASP A 174 -9.77 -1.49 -2.94
C ASP A 174 -10.82 -0.52 -2.39
N GLY A 175 -12.10 -0.79 -2.64
CA GLY A 175 -13.21 0.12 -2.30
C GLY A 175 -13.47 0.31 -0.80
N ASP A 176 -12.72 -0.40 0.05
CA ASP A 176 -12.86 -0.46 1.50
C ASP A 176 -11.74 0.27 2.26
N GLY A 177 -10.95 1.09 1.56
CA GLY A 177 -9.85 1.86 2.16
C GLY A 177 -8.49 1.14 2.16
N GLY A 178 -8.40 -0.02 1.50
CA GLY A 178 -7.16 -0.73 1.22
C GLY A 178 -6.63 -0.53 -0.20
N PHE A 179 -5.58 -1.29 -0.50
CA PHE A 179 -5.07 -1.47 -1.85
C PHE A 179 -4.49 -2.88 -1.99
N SER A 180 -4.54 -3.42 -3.21
CA SER A 180 -3.96 -4.70 -3.55
C SER A 180 -2.71 -4.52 -4.43
N VAL A 181 -1.71 -5.35 -4.18
CA VAL A 181 -0.48 -5.42 -4.98
C VAL A 181 -0.39 -6.82 -5.58
N THR A 182 -0.30 -6.87 -6.90
CA THR A 182 -0.11 -8.11 -7.66
C THR A 182 1.28 -8.09 -8.29
N SER A 183 2.13 -9.05 -7.98
CA SER A 183 3.49 -9.16 -8.53
C SER A 183 3.91 -10.62 -8.64
N GLY A 184 4.52 -11.03 -9.76
CA GLY A 184 5.00 -12.40 -9.95
C GLY A 184 3.90 -13.46 -9.78
N GLY A 185 2.67 -13.14 -10.17
CA GLY A 185 1.50 -14.02 -10.02
C GLY A 185 0.91 -14.12 -8.60
N GLN A 186 1.42 -13.36 -7.63
CA GLN A 186 0.89 -13.31 -6.27
C GLN A 186 0.15 -11.99 -6.03
N SER A 187 -1.09 -12.06 -5.52
CA SER A 187 -1.89 -10.88 -5.16
C SER A 187 -2.12 -10.80 -3.65
N ARG A 188 -1.82 -9.65 -3.06
CA ARG A 188 -1.91 -9.36 -1.61
C ARG A 188 -2.71 -8.09 -1.37
N ILE A 189 -3.60 -8.09 -0.38
CA ILE A 189 -4.32 -6.88 0.08
C ILE A 189 -3.59 -6.28 1.28
N PHE A 190 -3.52 -4.96 1.31
CA PHE A 190 -3.04 -4.18 2.44
C PHE A 190 -4.05 -3.10 2.81
N LYS A 191 -4.32 -2.97 4.11
CA LYS A 191 -5.24 -1.97 4.66
C LYS A 191 -4.48 -1.03 5.59
N PRO A 192 -3.99 0.13 5.10
CA PRO A 192 -3.31 1.10 5.94
C PRO A 192 -4.25 1.70 6.99
N ILE A 193 -3.73 2.04 8.17
CA ILE A 193 -4.55 2.61 9.27
C ILE A 193 -5.20 3.98 8.94
N SER A 194 -4.79 4.61 7.84
CA SER A 194 -5.34 5.89 7.40
C SER A 194 -5.17 6.12 5.91
N ILE A 195 -6.03 6.96 5.34
CA ILE A 195 -5.94 7.43 3.95
C ILE A 195 -4.60 8.12 3.69
N GLN A 196 -4.05 8.86 4.66
CA GLN A 196 -2.76 9.53 4.52
C GLN A 196 -1.62 8.51 4.37
N THR A 197 -1.59 7.49 5.24
CA THR A 197 -0.62 6.38 5.16
C THR A 197 -0.77 5.62 3.84
N MET A 198 -2.00 5.40 3.38
CA MET A 198 -2.29 4.79 2.09
C MET A 198 -1.68 5.58 0.94
N TRP A 199 -1.94 6.88 0.84
CA TRP A 199 -1.38 7.72 -0.23
C TRP A 199 0.15 7.76 -0.22
N ALA A 200 0.77 7.89 0.97
CA ALA A 200 2.22 7.82 1.09
C ALA A 200 2.78 6.48 0.58
N THR A 201 2.09 5.38 0.90
CA THR A 201 2.45 4.03 0.44
C THR A 201 2.34 3.88 -1.06
N LEU A 202 1.20 4.27 -1.64
CA LEU A 202 0.98 4.20 -3.08
C LEU A 202 1.99 5.04 -3.87
N GLN A 203 2.37 6.21 -3.36
CA GLN A 203 3.35 7.07 -4.00
C GLN A 203 4.72 6.36 -4.11
N VAL A 204 5.20 5.78 -3.02
CA VAL A 204 6.48 5.06 -3.00
C VAL A 204 6.40 3.76 -3.82
N LEU A 205 5.28 3.05 -3.76
CA LEU A 205 5.06 1.84 -4.56
C LEU A 205 5.07 2.13 -6.06
N HIS A 206 4.37 3.16 -6.53
CA HIS A 206 4.38 3.52 -7.94
C HIS A 206 5.79 3.87 -8.43
N GLN A 207 6.58 4.58 -7.62
CA GLN A 207 7.97 4.85 -7.94
C GLN A 207 8.78 3.55 -8.06
N ALA A 208 8.58 2.60 -7.15
CA ALA A 208 9.22 1.29 -7.18
C ALA A 208 8.81 0.47 -8.43
N CYS A 209 7.53 0.49 -8.79
CA CYS A 209 7.03 -0.21 -9.97
C CYS A 209 7.60 0.36 -11.27
N GLU A 210 7.69 1.70 -11.40
CA GLU A 210 8.31 2.32 -12.58
C GLU A 210 9.80 1.98 -12.68
N ALA A 211 10.53 1.91 -11.55
CA ALA A 211 11.93 1.48 -11.53
C ALA A 211 12.08 0.00 -11.93
N ALA A 212 11.24 -0.88 -11.39
CA ALA A 212 11.24 -2.31 -11.74
C ALA A 212 10.85 -2.56 -13.21
N LEU A 213 9.92 -1.76 -13.75
CA LEU A 213 9.54 -1.79 -15.17
C LEU A 213 10.68 -1.29 -16.06
N GLY A 214 11.31 -0.17 -15.69
CA GLY A 214 12.42 0.44 -16.44
C GLY A 214 13.67 -0.43 -16.51
N SER A 215 13.93 -1.20 -15.46
CA SER A 215 15.05 -2.15 -15.39
C SER A 215 14.71 -3.55 -15.92
N GLY A 216 13.44 -3.84 -16.21
CA GLY A 216 13.02 -5.12 -16.78
C GLY A 216 13.20 -6.32 -15.83
N LEU A 217 12.98 -6.12 -14.53
CA LEU A 217 13.05 -7.17 -13.52
C LEU A 217 12.00 -8.27 -13.77
N VAL A 218 12.45 -9.45 -14.17
CA VAL A 218 11.58 -10.61 -14.42
C VAL A 218 11.81 -11.73 -13.39
N PRO A 219 10.76 -12.44 -12.97
CA PRO A 219 10.90 -13.63 -12.14
C PRO A 219 11.79 -14.68 -12.83
N GLY A 220 12.67 -15.33 -12.06
CA GLY A 220 13.57 -16.39 -12.54
C GLY A 220 14.91 -15.91 -13.12
N GLY A 221 15.16 -14.59 -13.14
CA GLY A 221 16.48 -14.02 -13.42
C GLY A 221 17.39 -13.93 -12.19
N SER A 222 18.49 -13.16 -12.31
CA SER A 222 19.40 -12.83 -11.20
C SER A 222 18.92 -11.67 -10.33
N ALA A 223 17.89 -10.96 -10.76
CA ALA A 223 17.27 -9.87 -10.03
C ALA A 223 16.56 -10.38 -8.76
N LEU A 224 16.57 -9.56 -7.71
CA LEU A 224 15.84 -9.80 -6.45
C LEU A 224 16.26 -11.11 -5.75
N THR A 225 17.44 -11.65 -6.07
CA THR A 225 17.97 -12.87 -5.45
C THR A 225 18.16 -12.70 -3.95
N TRP A 226 18.47 -11.48 -3.50
CA TRP A 226 18.58 -11.15 -2.09
C TRP A 226 17.26 -11.24 -1.31
N ALA A 227 16.11 -11.25 -1.98
CA ALA A 227 14.82 -11.47 -1.33
C ALA A 227 14.74 -12.85 -0.65
N SER A 228 15.51 -13.85 -1.13
CA SER A 228 15.59 -15.18 -0.54
C SER A 228 16.06 -15.15 0.92
N HIS A 229 16.98 -14.25 1.24
CA HIS A 229 17.47 -14.05 2.62
C HIS A 229 16.34 -13.70 3.60
N TYR A 230 15.29 -13.02 3.13
CA TYR A 230 14.11 -12.73 3.95
C TYR A 230 13.11 -13.89 3.92
N GLN A 231 12.94 -14.57 2.79
CA GLN A 231 12.03 -15.71 2.66
C GLN A 231 12.39 -16.85 3.61
N ASP A 232 13.69 -17.15 3.73
CA ASP A 232 14.19 -18.20 4.63
C ASP A 232 14.04 -17.85 6.12
N ARG A 233 13.73 -16.59 6.45
CA ARG A 233 13.61 -16.06 7.81
C ARG A 233 12.16 -15.69 8.20
N LEU A 234 11.18 -16.11 7.39
CA LEU A 234 9.77 -16.01 7.78
C LEU A 234 9.57 -16.75 9.11
N SER A 235 9.10 -16.01 10.10
CA SER A 235 9.09 -16.44 11.52
C SER A 235 7.79 -16.08 12.24
N SER A 236 6.87 -15.35 11.60
CA SER A 236 5.56 -15.05 12.19
C SER A 236 4.72 -16.32 12.39
N ASP A 237 3.86 -16.30 13.42
CA ASP A 237 2.89 -17.38 13.68
C ASP A 237 2.04 -17.71 12.45
N GLN A 238 1.58 -18.96 12.33
CA GLN A 238 0.72 -19.40 11.22
C GLN A 238 -0.52 -18.50 11.03
N GLY A 239 -1.10 -18.02 12.13
CA GLY A 239 -2.21 -17.08 12.08
C GLY A 239 -1.87 -15.78 11.35
N CYS A 240 -0.70 -15.21 11.62
CA CYS A 240 -0.21 -13.99 10.99
C CYS A 240 0.16 -14.25 9.53
N LEU A 241 0.86 -15.35 9.24
CA LEU A 241 1.18 -15.77 7.88
C LEU A 241 -0.07 -15.91 7.01
N ASN A 242 -1.13 -16.53 7.53
CA ASN A 242 -2.40 -16.68 6.79
C ASN A 242 -3.03 -15.33 6.45
N GLU A 243 -2.94 -14.36 7.36
CA GLU A 243 -3.48 -13.01 7.15
C GLU A 243 -2.65 -12.25 6.11
N TRP A 244 -1.32 -12.38 6.12
CA TRP A 244 -0.47 -11.88 5.05
C TRP A 244 -0.71 -12.57 3.71
N MET A 245 -1.13 -13.83 3.75
CA MET A 245 -1.39 -14.62 2.55
C MET A 245 -2.81 -14.48 2.00
N ALA A 246 -3.69 -13.72 2.66
CA ALA A 246 -5.03 -13.46 2.18
C ALA A 246 -4.98 -12.85 0.76
N MET A 247 -5.76 -13.43 -0.15
CA MET A 247 -5.80 -13.03 -1.56
C MET A 247 -7.06 -12.20 -1.82
N ALA A 248 -6.94 -11.22 -2.73
CA ALA A 248 -8.03 -10.31 -3.10
C ALA A 248 -9.31 -11.01 -3.58
N ASP A 249 -9.16 -12.14 -4.26
CA ASP A 249 -10.28 -12.82 -4.91
C ASP A 249 -11.05 -13.79 -3.99
N LEU A 250 -10.58 -14.05 -2.77
CA LEU A 250 -11.12 -15.10 -1.89
C LEU A 250 -11.86 -14.61 -0.63
N GLU A 251 -11.92 -13.32 -0.37
CA GLU A 251 -12.58 -12.79 0.84
C GLU A 251 -14.12 -12.68 0.74
N SER A 252 -14.76 -13.11 -0.36
CA SER A 252 -16.19 -12.85 -0.56
C SER A 252 -17.18 -13.86 0.05
N LEU A 253 -16.76 -14.98 0.66
CA LEU A 253 -17.71 -16.02 1.10
C LEU A 253 -17.30 -16.79 2.38
N ARG A 254 -17.17 -16.10 3.52
CA ARG A 254 -17.56 -16.75 4.79
C ARG A 254 -18.86 -16.13 5.27
N PRO A 255 -19.98 -16.88 5.30
CA PRO A 255 -21.10 -16.49 6.14
C PRO A 255 -20.56 -16.31 7.56
N PRO A 256 -21.00 -15.27 8.30
CA PRO A 256 -20.77 -15.24 9.73
C PRO A 256 -21.32 -16.57 10.26
N SER A 257 -20.49 -17.31 11.02
CA SER A 257 -20.95 -18.53 11.67
C SER A 257 -22.19 -18.13 12.47
N LEU A 258 -23.37 -18.59 12.03
CA LEU A 258 -24.61 -18.42 12.75
C LEU A 258 -24.34 -19.00 14.13
N GLU A 259 -24.19 -18.12 15.13
CA GLU A 259 -24.37 -18.52 16.51
C GLU A 259 -25.67 -19.32 16.55
N ALA A 260 -25.54 -20.61 16.88
CA ALA A 260 -26.65 -21.53 16.96
C ALA A 260 -27.74 -20.86 17.80
N GLY A 261 -28.85 -20.55 17.15
CA GLY A 261 -29.97 -19.86 17.74
C GLY A 261 -30.36 -20.52 19.04
N ARG A 262 -30.17 -19.79 20.15
CA ARG A 262 -30.84 -20.11 21.40
C ARG A 262 -32.32 -19.82 21.15
N SER A 263 -33.02 -20.85 20.69
CA SER A 263 -34.46 -20.86 20.50
C SER A 263 -35.12 -20.37 21.79
N VAL A 264 -35.72 -19.18 21.72
CA VAL A 264 -36.71 -18.69 22.67
C VAL A 264 -37.89 -19.65 22.59
N GLN A 265 -38.02 -20.52 23.59
CA GLN A 265 -39.20 -21.36 23.73
C GLN A 265 -40.30 -20.50 24.35
N GLY A 266 -41.30 -20.21 23.51
CA GLY A 266 -42.55 -19.56 23.88
C GLY A 266 -43.33 -20.36 24.91
N GLY A 267 -44.19 -19.63 25.62
CA GLY A 267 -44.94 -20.10 26.77
C GLY A 267 -45.89 -21.26 26.48
N GLU A 268 -46.10 -22.05 27.54
CA GLU A 268 -47.16 -23.03 27.62
C GLU A 268 -48.02 -22.67 28.84
N GLU A 269 -49.28 -22.37 28.56
CA GLU A 269 -50.34 -22.08 29.53
C GLU A 269 -50.55 -23.27 30.46
N THR A 270 -50.37 -23.07 31.78
CA THR A 270 -50.85 -24.04 32.77
C THR A 270 -52.34 -23.80 33.03
N GLY A 271 -53.17 -24.59 32.35
CA GLY A 271 -54.59 -24.74 32.63
C GLY A 271 -54.83 -25.30 34.04
N VAL A 272 -55.65 -24.59 34.82
CA VAL A 272 -56.06 -24.95 36.17
C VAL A 272 -57.18 -25.98 36.05
N HIS A 273 -56.89 -27.25 36.34
CA HIS A 273 -57.91 -28.29 36.49
C HIS A 273 -58.18 -28.56 37.97
N GLY A 274 -59.36 -28.15 38.42
CA GLY A 274 -59.94 -28.59 39.68
C GLY A 274 -60.45 -30.03 39.56
N VAL A 275 -60.07 -30.88 40.50
CA VAL A 275 -60.78 -32.12 40.82
C VAL A 275 -60.79 -32.27 42.33
N GLY A 276 -61.99 -32.21 42.91
CA GLY A 276 -62.22 -32.43 44.32
C GLY A 276 -62.09 -33.89 44.74
N LYS A 277 -61.99 -34.11 46.05
CA LYS A 277 -62.29 -35.40 46.66
C LYS A 277 -62.81 -35.19 48.10
N PRO A 278 -64.02 -35.70 48.44
CA PRO A 278 -64.51 -35.88 49.82
C PRO A 278 -64.13 -37.31 50.28
N PRO A 279 -64.51 -37.86 51.46
CA PRO A 279 -65.52 -37.49 52.46
C PRO A 279 -65.02 -36.74 53.69
#